data_AF-A0A6N8HRI9-F1
#
_entry.id   AF-A0A6N8HRI9-F1
#
_cell.length_a   1.000
_cell.length_b   1.000
_cell.length_c   1.000
_cell.angle_alpha   90.00
_cell.angle_beta   90.00
_cell.angle_gamma   90.00
#
_symmetry.space_group_name_H-M   'P 1'
#
loop_
_entity.id
_entity.type
_entity.pdbx_description
1 polymer ?
#
loop_
_entity_poly.entity_id
_entity_poly.type
_entity_poly.pdbx_seq_one_letter_code
_entity_poly.pdbx_strand_id
1 'polypeptide(L)'
;MNKWFLINGAAVGVLVWALLTANSYGWHTLFGGLGALLIFYNWTRHAVFTTIRESPSRQQKIRFANLSKKVIPYHRWTGTTAVIIVLFHGWLVIERYGFYWQYPKFTIGLIAGLTIIAVATFGWLRLYWPSRKKRMFHLYLAMALFFLVVLHLVL
;
A
#
# COMPACT_ATOMS: atom_id res chain seq x y z
N MET A 1 -21.20 -2.79 -4.75
CA MET A 1 -19.76 -3.08 -4.56
C MET A 1 -19.34 -2.65 -3.17
N ASN A 2 -18.36 -3.32 -2.56
CA ASN A 2 -17.88 -2.92 -1.23
C ASN A 2 -17.27 -1.50 -1.28
N LYS A 3 -17.59 -0.65 -0.30
CA LYS A 3 -17.08 0.75 -0.21
C LYS A 3 -15.56 0.83 -0.31
N TRP A 4 -14.84 -0.18 0.19
CA TRP A 4 -13.38 -0.23 0.12
C TRP A 4 -12.84 -0.40 -1.30
N PHE A 5 -13.59 -1.03 -2.22
CA PHE A 5 -13.20 -1.05 -3.64
C PHE A 5 -13.30 0.34 -4.25
N LEU A 6 -14.35 1.11 -3.90
CA LEU A 6 -14.51 2.49 -4.38
C LEU A 6 -13.41 3.39 -3.83
N ILE A 7 -13.09 3.28 -2.53
CA ILE A 7 -12.00 4.03 -1.89
C ILE A 7 -10.65 3.69 -2.55
N ASN A 8 -10.38 2.41 -2.82
CA ASN A 8 -9.14 2.01 -3.50
C ASN A 8 -9.10 2.52 -4.96
N GLY A 9 -10.23 2.47 -5.66
CA GLY A 9 -10.35 3.02 -7.01
C GLY A 9 -10.11 4.54 -7.05
N ALA A 10 -10.65 5.28 -6.09
CA ALA A 10 -10.40 6.70 -5.93
C ALA A 10 -8.91 6.99 -5.67
N ALA A 11 -8.24 6.19 -4.83
CA ALA A 11 -6.80 6.32 -4.59
C ALA A 11 -5.95 6.06 -5.85
N VAL A 12 -6.35 5.09 -6.69
CA VAL A 12 -5.73 4.89 -8.01
C VAL A 12 -5.97 6.10 -8.91
N GLY A 13 -7.18 6.69 -8.89
CA GLY A 13 -7.46 7.94 -9.61
C GLY A 13 -6.57 9.11 -9.16
N VAL A 14 -6.37 9.26 -7.85
CA VAL A 14 -5.44 10.26 -7.29
C VAL A 14 -4.01 10.02 -7.76
N LEU A 15 -3.56 8.75 -7.80
CA LEU A 15 -2.24 8.42 -8.35
C LEU A 15 -2.12 8.79 -9.83
N VAL A 16 -3.11 8.46 -10.66
CA VAL A 16 -3.10 8.82 -12.08
C VAL A 16 -3.05 10.34 -12.23
N TRP A 17 -3.87 11.07 -11.48
CA TRP A 17 -3.86 12.53 -11.47
C TRP A 17 -2.49 13.08 -11.08
N ALA A 18 -1.89 12.61 -9.98
CA ALA A 18 -0.58 13.04 -9.49
C ALA A 18 0.55 12.75 -10.49
N LEU A 19 0.47 11.65 -11.24
CA LEU A 19 1.44 11.34 -12.29
C LEU A 19 1.28 12.27 -13.50
N LEU A 20 0.04 12.62 -13.88
CA LEU A 20 -0.23 13.52 -15.02
C LEU A 20 0.13 14.98 -14.73
N THR A 21 0.04 15.41 -13.47
CA THR A 21 0.38 16.77 -13.02
C THR A 21 1.80 16.91 -12.51
N ALA A 22 2.62 15.85 -12.60
CA ALA A 22 3.99 15.89 -12.14
C ALA A 22 4.82 16.88 -12.97
N ASN A 23 5.43 17.86 -12.29
CA ASN A 23 6.30 18.87 -12.93
C ASN A 23 7.56 18.27 -13.57
N SER A 24 7.93 17.04 -13.22
CA SER A 24 9.03 16.33 -13.87
C SER A 24 8.77 14.82 -13.95
N TYR A 25 9.03 14.27 -15.14
CA TYR A 25 8.99 12.84 -15.40
C TYR A 25 10.41 12.30 -15.32
N GLY A 26 10.82 11.87 -14.12
CA GLY A 26 12.11 11.22 -13.90
C GLY A 26 11.94 9.81 -13.35
N TRP A 27 13.06 9.08 -13.22
CA TRP A 27 13.07 7.75 -12.61
C TRP A 27 12.43 7.76 -11.21
N HIS A 28 12.69 8.79 -10.40
CA HIS A 28 12.06 8.93 -9.08
C HIS A 28 10.52 8.89 -9.16
N THR A 29 9.91 9.61 -10.11
CA THR A 29 8.45 9.61 -10.33
C THR A 29 7.93 8.24 -10.74
N LEU A 30 8.63 7.54 -11.65
CA LEU A 30 8.25 6.20 -12.11
C LEU A 30 8.27 5.18 -10.95
N PHE A 31 9.37 5.14 -10.18
CA PHE A 31 9.48 4.23 -9.03
C PHE A 31 8.45 4.57 -7.95
N GLY A 32 8.17 5.86 -7.73
CA GLY A 32 7.09 6.29 -6.83
C GLY A 32 5.72 5.78 -7.27
N GLY A 33 5.39 5.91 -8.56
CA GLY A 33 4.14 5.41 -9.13
C GLY A 33 4.01 3.89 -9.05
N LEU A 34 5.07 3.15 -9.40
CA LEU A 34 5.09 1.68 -9.28
C LEU A 34 4.93 1.23 -7.82
N GLY A 35 5.60 1.91 -6.88
CA GLY A 35 5.46 1.65 -5.45
C GLY A 35 4.02 1.82 -4.97
N ALA A 36 3.40 2.95 -5.33
CA ALA A 36 2.00 3.23 -5.00
C ALA A 36 1.03 2.20 -5.60
N LEU A 37 1.22 1.79 -6.86
CA LEU A 37 0.40 0.74 -7.49
C LEU A 37 0.50 -0.59 -6.73
N LEU A 38 1.69 -1.02 -6.35
CA LEU A 38 1.84 -2.25 -5.57
C LEU A 38 1.18 -2.15 -4.19
N ILE A 39 1.25 -0.98 -3.55
CA ILE A 39 0.56 -0.74 -2.26
C ILE A 39 -0.96 -0.83 -2.45
N PHE A 40 -1.54 -0.19 -3.46
CA PHE A 40 -2.98 -0.23 -3.73
C PHE A 40 -3.46 -1.61 -4.21
N TYR A 41 -2.63 -2.34 -4.96
CA TYR A 41 -2.89 -3.74 -5.27
C TYR A 41 -2.98 -4.58 -3.99
N ASN A 42 -1.99 -4.45 -3.10
CA ASN A 42 -2.00 -5.12 -1.80
C ASN A 42 -3.21 -4.72 -0.93
N TRP A 43 -3.62 -3.44 -1.00
CA TRP A 43 -4.75 -2.92 -0.25
C TRP A 43 -6.09 -3.54 -0.67
N THR A 44 -6.22 -3.98 -1.93
CA THR A 44 -7.42 -4.65 -2.46
C THR A 44 -7.85 -5.85 -1.60
N ARG A 45 -6.91 -6.47 -0.88
CA ARG A 45 -7.18 -7.53 0.09
C ARG A 45 -8.16 -7.11 1.17
N HIS A 46 -8.08 -5.87 1.65
CA HIS A 46 -9.00 -5.34 2.64
C HIS A 46 -10.45 -5.35 2.10
N ALA A 47 -10.65 -4.89 0.87
CA ALA A 47 -11.95 -4.89 0.21
C ALA A 47 -12.49 -6.32 0.00
N VAL A 48 -11.64 -7.26 -0.42
CA VAL A 48 -12.03 -8.67 -0.58
C VAL A 48 -12.43 -9.30 0.76
N PHE A 49 -11.66 -9.12 1.82
CA PHE A 49 -11.99 -9.68 3.14
C PHE A 49 -13.25 -9.07 3.75
N THR A 50 -13.51 -7.79 3.51
CA THR A 50 -14.76 -7.16 3.95
C THR A 50 -15.94 -7.70 3.15
N THR A 51 -15.79 -7.88 1.84
CA THR A 51 -16.81 -8.53 0.98
C THR A 51 -17.14 -9.96 1.44
N ILE A 52 -16.13 -10.76 1.83
CA ILE A 52 -16.36 -12.11 2.38
C ILE A 52 -17.19 -12.06 3.68
N ARG A 53 -16.94 -11.08 4.56
CA ARG A 53 -17.65 -10.96 5.84
C ARG A 53 -19.10 -10.53 5.65
N GLU A 54 -19.33 -9.56 4.78
CA GLU A 54 -20.61 -8.87 4.60
C GLU A 54 -21.54 -9.53 3.58
N SER A 55 -21.03 -10.36 2.66
CA SER A 55 -21.86 -11.01 1.65
C SER A 55 -22.98 -11.85 2.29
N PRO A 56 -24.23 -11.77 1.84
CA PRO A 56 -25.29 -12.70 2.29
C PRO A 56 -25.14 -14.08 1.63
N SER A 57 -24.60 -14.15 0.41
CA SER A 57 -24.46 -15.40 -0.34
C SER A 57 -23.25 -16.22 0.12
N ARG A 58 -23.51 -17.43 0.63
CA ARG A 58 -22.48 -18.41 1.04
C ARG A 58 -21.58 -18.80 -0.13
N GLN A 59 -22.14 -19.00 -1.33
CA GLN A 59 -21.38 -19.36 -2.52
C GLN A 59 -20.36 -18.26 -2.88
N GLN A 60 -20.77 -16.98 -2.81
CA GLN A 60 -19.85 -15.87 -3.02
C GLN A 60 -18.74 -15.82 -1.96
N LYS A 61 -19.06 -16.08 -0.68
CA LYS A 61 -18.03 -16.17 0.38
C LYS A 61 -17.00 -17.22 0.07
N ILE A 62 -17.43 -18.43 -0.32
CA ILE A 62 -16.54 -19.55 -0.65
C ILE A 62 -15.66 -19.19 -1.85
N ARG A 63 -16.24 -18.63 -2.92
CA ARG A 63 -15.50 -18.20 -4.11
C ARG A 63 -14.40 -17.20 -3.76
N PHE A 64 -14.74 -16.12 -3.04
CA PHE A 64 -13.76 -15.10 -2.67
C PHE A 64 -12.75 -15.59 -1.64
N ALA A 65 -13.13 -16.48 -0.71
CA ALA A 65 -12.19 -17.09 0.23
C ALA A 65 -11.17 -17.98 -0.50
N ASN A 66 -11.60 -18.78 -1.48
CA ASN A 66 -10.71 -19.62 -2.27
C ASN A 66 -9.76 -18.79 -3.14
N LEU A 67 -10.28 -17.74 -3.81
CA LEU A 67 -9.43 -16.78 -4.51
C LEU A 67 -8.44 -16.12 -3.56
N SER A 68 -8.93 -15.70 -2.38
CA SER A 68 -8.12 -15.03 -1.38
C SER A 68 -6.96 -15.90 -0.91
N LYS A 69 -7.18 -17.19 -0.65
CA LYS A 69 -6.12 -18.15 -0.28
C LYS A 69 -5.03 -18.25 -1.35
N LYS A 70 -5.40 -18.35 -2.63
CA LYS A 70 -4.44 -18.42 -3.75
C LYS A 70 -3.56 -17.17 -3.87
N VAL A 71 -4.09 -16.00 -3.52
CA VAL A 71 -3.39 -14.71 -3.67
C VAL A 71 -2.52 -14.37 -2.44
N ILE A 72 -2.63 -15.07 -1.31
CA ILE A 72 -1.83 -14.78 -0.08
C ILE A 72 -0.30 -14.79 -0.33
N PRO A 73 0.28 -15.78 -1.03
CA PRO A 73 1.72 -15.78 -1.27
C PRO A 73 2.15 -14.55 -2.06
N TYR A 74 1.40 -14.21 -3.11
CA TYR A 74 1.66 -13.02 -3.93
C TYR A 74 1.55 -11.74 -3.11
N HIS A 75 0.53 -11.59 -2.25
CA HIS A 75 0.38 -10.43 -1.37
C HIS A 75 1.64 -10.16 -0.51
N ARG A 76 2.28 -11.21 0.02
CA ARG A 76 3.52 -11.04 0.79
C ARG A 76 4.66 -10.55 -0.10
N TRP A 77 4.87 -11.20 -1.23
CA TRP A 77 5.94 -10.83 -2.15
C TRP A 77 5.73 -9.45 -2.76
N THR A 78 4.52 -9.11 -3.20
CA THR A 78 4.20 -7.76 -3.70
C THR A 78 4.38 -6.69 -2.64
N GLY A 79 4.09 -6.99 -1.37
CA GLY A 79 4.38 -6.10 -0.25
C GLY A 79 5.89 -5.87 -0.05
N THR A 80 6.70 -6.92 -0.11
CA THR A 80 8.16 -6.81 -0.02
C THR A 80 8.77 -6.10 -1.24
N THR A 81 8.31 -6.39 -2.44
CA THR A 81 8.72 -5.68 -3.66
C THR A 81 8.38 -4.19 -3.56
N ALA A 82 7.19 -3.84 -3.01
CA ALA A 82 6.83 -2.46 -2.77
C ALA A 82 7.79 -1.75 -1.81
N VAL A 83 8.26 -2.42 -0.75
CA VAL A 83 9.29 -1.85 0.15
C VAL A 83 10.56 -1.50 -0.63
N ILE A 84 11.08 -2.44 -1.43
CA ILE A 84 12.31 -2.23 -2.20
C ILE A 84 12.16 -1.05 -3.16
N ILE A 85 11.04 -1.01 -3.90
CA ILE A 85 10.75 0.06 -4.86
C ILE A 85 10.59 1.42 -4.16
N VAL A 86 9.91 1.48 -3.02
CA VAL A 86 9.73 2.73 -2.26
C VAL A 86 11.05 3.22 -1.65
N LEU A 87 11.91 2.31 -1.19
CA LEU A 87 13.26 2.68 -0.72
C LEU A 87 14.10 3.25 -1.87
N PHE A 88 14.05 2.63 -3.04
CA PHE A 88 14.74 3.14 -4.22
C PHE A 88 14.19 4.50 -4.67
N HIS A 89 12.86 4.67 -4.67
CA HIS A 89 12.21 5.96 -4.90
C HIS A 89 12.72 7.02 -3.92
N GLY A 90 12.72 6.73 -2.61
CA GLY A 90 13.22 7.66 -1.59
C GLY A 90 14.68 8.03 -1.79
N TRP A 91 15.53 7.06 -2.12
CA TRP A 91 16.94 7.30 -2.44
C TRP A 91 17.10 8.26 -3.64
N LEU A 92 16.38 8.02 -4.75
CA LEU A 92 16.43 8.90 -5.92
C LEU A 92 15.91 10.32 -5.64
N VAL A 93 14.90 10.45 -4.78
CA VAL A 93 14.40 11.76 -4.35
C VAL A 93 15.46 12.50 -3.53
N ILE A 94 16.12 11.82 -2.60
CA ILE A 94 17.19 12.39 -1.78
C ILE A 94 18.41 12.75 -2.63
N GLU A 95 18.78 11.91 -3.59
CA GLU A 95 19.92 12.20 -4.48
C GLU A 95 19.66 13.42 -5.35
N ARG A 96 18.44 13.54 -5.91
CA ARG A 96 18.08 14.63 -6.81
C ARG A 96 17.80 15.95 -6.11
N TYR A 97 17.13 15.90 -4.96
CA TYR A 97 16.64 17.10 -4.27
C TYR A 97 17.34 17.33 -2.93
N GLY A 98 18.04 16.36 -2.36
CA GLY A 98 18.55 16.46 -0.98
C GLY A 98 17.47 16.21 0.08
N PHE A 99 17.84 16.39 1.34
CA PHE A 99 16.93 16.26 2.49
C PHE A 99 16.33 17.61 2.89
N TYR A 100 15.04 17.81 2.60
CA TYR A 100 14.31 19.03 2.98
C TYR A 100 13.18 18.73 3.97
N TRP A 101 13.51 18.76 5.26
CA TRP A 101 12.57 18.49 6.35
C TRP A 101 11.39 19.44 6.44
N GLN A 102 11.53 20.65 5.89
CA GLN A 102 10.48 21.67 5.88
C GLN A 102 9.39 21.38 4.84
N TYR A 103 9.64 20.48 3.88
CA TYR A 103 8.69 20.19 2.82
C TYR A 103 7.74 19.05 3.25
N PRO A 104 6.41 19.31 3.41
CA PRO A 104 5.49 18.32 3.98
C PRO A 104 5.45 17.01 3.19
N LYS A 105 5.54 17.06 1.87
CA LYS A 105 5.60 15.88 1.00
C LYS A 105 6.76 14.95 1.38
N PHE A 106 7.93 15.52 1.69
CA PHE A 106 9.11 14.76 2.07
C PHE A 106 8.90 14.04 3.41
N THR A 107 8.42 14.77 4.42
CA THR A 107 8.15 14.21 5.76
C THR A 107 7.08 13.12 5.72
N ILE A 108 5.96 13.35 5.03
CA ILE A 108 4.90 12.34 4.86
C ILE A 108 5.43 11.14 4.07
N GLY A 109 6.26 11.36 3.05
CA GLY A 109 6.91 10.30 2.28
C GLY A 109 7.82 9.41 3.14
N LEU A 110 8.62 10.01 4.02
CA LEU A 110 9.47 9.27 4.96
C LEU A 110 8.62 8.45 5.95
N ILE A 111 7.58 9.04 6.52
CA ILE A 111 6.67 8.33 7.44
C ILE A 111 5.99 7.16 6.71
N ALA A 112 5.54 7.36 5.47
CA ALA A 112 4.98 6.29 4.64
C ALA A 112 6.01 5.18 4.36
N GLY A 113 7.26 5.55 4.04
CA GLY A 113 8.38 4.62 3.83
C GLY A 113 8.69 3.76 5.07
N LEU A 114 8.77 4.38 6.25
CA LEU A 114 8.95 3.64 7.50
C LEU A 114 7.74 2.75 7.81
N THR A 115 6.53 3.24 7.53
CA THR A 115 5.29 2.49 7.76
C THR A 115 5.23 1.25 6.87
N ILE A 116 5.59 1.32 5.58
CA ILE A 116 5.57 0.13 4.70
C ILE A 116 6.60 -0.92 5.13
N ILE A 117 7.78 -0.49 5.60
CA ILE A 117 8.77 -1.41 6.19
C ILE A 117 8.14 -2.14 7.38
N ALA A 118 7.50 -1.40 8.30
CA ALA A 118 6.82 -2.01 9.45
C ALA A 118 5.70 -2.96 9.03
N VAL A 119 4.85 -2.57 8.06
CA VAL A 119 3.78 -3.44 7.50
C VAL A 119 4.36 -4.75 6.98
N ALA A 120 5.41 -4.69 6.17
CA ALA A 120 6.05 -5.88 5.60
C ALA A 120 6.67 -6.76 6.68
N THR A 121 7.41 -6.17 7.63
CA THR A 121 8.03 -6.88 8.76
C THR A 121 6.98 -7.61 9.60
N PHE A 122 5.91 -6.93 10.01
CA PHE A 122 4.82 -7.59 10.75
C PHE A 122 4.04 -8.59 9.89
N GLY A 123 4.01 -8.40 8.57
CA GLY A 123 3.44 -9.36 7.61
C GLY A 123 4.19 -10.69 7.61
N TRP A 124 5.51 -10.65 7.54
CA TRP A 124 6.39 -11.82 7.61
C TRP A 124 6.44 -12.43 9.00
N LEU A 125 6.52 -11.61 10.06
CA LEU A 125 6.56 -12.08 11.45
C LEU A 125 5.34 -12.92 11.82
N ARG A 126 4.17 -12.61 11.24
CA ARG A 126 2.94 -13.39 11.44
C ARG A 126 2.98 -14.78 10.81
N LEU A 127 3.83 -14.99 9.81
CA LEU A 127 4.01 -16.31 9.21
C LEU A 127 4.73 -17.26 10.17
N TYR A 128 5.77 -16.77 10.83
CA TYR A 128 6.59 -17.55 11.76
C TYR A 128 6.00 -17.61 13.17
N TRP A 129 5.49 -16.47 13.68
CA TRP A 129 4.94 -16.36 15.03
C TRP A 129 3.55 -15.72 15.02
N PRO A 130 2.51 -16.47 14.63
CA PRO A 130 1.16 -15.97 14.52
C PRO A 130 0.61 -15.52 15.89
N SER A 131 0.14 -14.28 15.98
CA SER A 131 -0.63 -13.79 17.13
C SER A 131 -1.70 -12.80 16.71
N ARG A 132 -2.79 -12.72 17.49
CA ARG A 132 -3.87 -11.76 17.25
C ARG A 132 -3.35 -10.33 17.29
N LYS A 133 -2.49 -9.99 18.27
CA LYS A 133 -1.87 -8.66 18.40
C LYS A 133 -1.11 -8.27 17.13
N LYS A 134 -0.21 -9.13 16.63
CA LYS A 134 0.57 -8.87 15.39
C LYS A 134 -0.33 -8.72 14.17
N ARG A 135 -1.41 -9.50 14.08
CA ARG A 135 -2.42 -9.35 13.00
C ARG A 135 -3.08 -7.97 13.04
N MET A 136 -3.48 -7.50 14.21
CA MET A 136 -4.10 -6.18 14.34
C MET A 136 -3.11 -5.05 14.05
N PHE A 137 -1.87 -5.13 14.55
CA PHE A 137 -0.81 -4.17 14.23
C PHE A 137 -0.56 -4.06 12.73
N HIS A 138 -0.36 -5.19 12.05
CA HIS A 138 -0.19 -5.20 10.60
C HIS A 138 -1.39 -4.56 9.88
N LEU A 139 -2.62 -4.82 10.32
CA LEU A 139 -3.82 -4.24 9.73
C LEU A 139 -3.90 -2.71 9.93
N TYR A 140 -3.62 -2.23 11.15
CA TYR A 140 -3.64 -0.80 11.46
C TYR A 140 -2.54 -0.04 10.74
N LEU A 141 -1.33 -0.60 10.69
CA LEU A 141 -0.22 -0.04 9.93
C LEU A 141 -0.54 0.00 8.43
N ALA A 142 -1.15 -1.05 7.88
CA ALA A 142 -1.55 -1.06 6.48
C ALA A 142 -2.62 0.02 6.19
N MET A 143 -3.57 0.21 7.11
CA MET A 143 -4.58 1.27 7.00
C MET A 143 -3.96 2.66 7.06
N ALA A 144 -3.05 2.90 8.00
CA ALA A 144 -2.29 4.14 8.07
C ALA A 144 -1.49 4.37 6.79
N LEU A 145 -0.77 3.35 6.30
CA LEU A 145 0.02 3.42 5.07
C LEU A 145 -0.84 3.83 3.87
N PHE A 146 -2.03 3.25 3.72
CA PHE A 146 -2.92 3.59 2.60
C PHE A 146 -3.22 5.09 2.57
N PHE A 147 -3.65 5.67 3.70
CA PHE A 147 -3.95 7.09 3.78
C PHE A 147 -2.70 7.98 3.69
N LEU A 148 -1.57 7.56 4.26
CA LEU A 148 -0.30 8.27 4.14
C LEU A 148 0.18 8.35 2.69
N VAL A 149 0.03 7.28 1.91
CA VAL A 149 0.39 7.28 0.48
C VAL A 149 -0.54 8.20 -0.30
N VAL A 150 -1.85 8.14 -0.07
CA VAL A 150 -2.78 9.08 -0.72
C VAL A 150 -2.45 10.53 -0.37
N LEU A 151 -2.16 10.82 0.90
CA LEU A 151 -1.74 12.16 1.33
C LEU A 151 -0.43 12.59 0.66
N HIS A 152 0.56 11.71 0.60
CA HIS A 152 1.83 11.96 -0.07
C HIS A 152 1.68 12.24 -1.57
N LEU A 153 0.70 11.64 -2.23
CA LEU A 153 0.39 11.88 -3.64
C LEU A 153 -0.26 13.24 -3.89
N VAL A 154 -1.04 13.75 -2.93
CA VAL A 154 -1.77 15.03 -3.05
C VAL A 154 -0.90 16.24 -2.68
N LEU A 155 0.02 16.07 -1.73
CA LEU A 155 1.05 17.06 -1.41
C LEU A 155 2.08 17.17 -2.52
#